data_AF-A0A538B4T0-F1
#
_entry.id   AF-A0A538B4T0-F1
#
_cell.length_a   1.000
_cell.length_b   1.000
_cell.length_c   1.000
_cell.angle_alpha   90.00
_cell.angle_beta   90.00
_cell.angle_gamma   90.00
#
_symmetry.space_group_name_H-M   'P 1'
#
loop_
_entity.id
_entity.type
_entity.pdbx_description
1 polymer ?
#
loop_
_entity_poly.entity_id
_entity_poly.type
_entity_poly.pdbx_seq_one_letter_code
_entity_poly.pdbx_strand_id
1 'polypeptide(L)' 'HYSALVADASELVRNNSVRVRDVQVGKVTSIGVDGLHAKVGFTVAKDVRLPALTNAVLRQTSMLGEMFVDLEP' A
#
# COMPACT_ATOMS: atom_id res chain seq x y z
N HIS A 1 11.82 -4.13 2.15
CA HIS A 1 11.11 -3.35 1.11
C HIS A 1 10.20 -4.31 0.38
N TYR A 2 8.96 -3.89 0.15
CA TYR A 2 7.92 -4.70 -0.49
C TYR A 2 7.37 -3.97 -1.72
N SER A 3 6.74 -4.70 -2.62
CA SER A 3 6.01 -4.13 -3.74
C SER A 3 4.74 -4.92 -4.04
N ALA A 4 3.70 -4.24 -4.50
CA ALA A 4 2.46 -4.84 -4.97
C ALA A 4 2.09 -4.27 -6.34
N LEU A 5 1.41 -5.10 -7.14
CA LEU A 5 0.77 -4.69 -8.38
C LEU A 5 -0.71 -4.42 -8.10
N VAL A 6 -1.19 -3.25 -8.49
CA VAL A 6 -2.59 -2.82 -8.33
C VAL A 6 -3.11 -2.30 -9.68
N ALA A 7 -4.43 -2.36 -9.87
CA ALA A 7 -5.04 -1.94 -11.13
C ALA A 7 -4.90 -0.43 -11.40
N ASP A 8 -5.08 0.38 -10.36
CA ASP A 8 -4.91 1.84 -10.42
C ASP A 8 -4.26 2.33 -9.12
N ALA A 9 -3.40 3.35 -9.20
CA ALA A 9 -2.80 4.02 -8.05
C ALA A 9 -2.73 5.54 -8.28
N SER A 10 -3.66 6.09 -9.06
CA SER A 10 -3.62 7.48 -9.53
C SER A 10 -3.74 8.51 -8.39
N GLU A 11 -4.44 8.14 -7.31
CA GLU A 11 -4.60 8.96 -6.11
C GLU A 11 -3.55 8.65 -5.01
N LEU A 12 -2.68 7.67 -5.24
CA LEU A 12 -1.65 7.28 -4.28
C LEU A 12 -0.37 8.10 -4.51
N VAL A 13 0.18 8.65 -3.43
CA VAL A 13 1.42 9.42 -3.41
C VAL A 13 2.44 8.82 -2.44
N ARG A 14 3.71 9.23 -2.60
CA ARG A 14 4.75 8.87 -1.63
C ARG A 14 4.37 9.36 -0.24
N ASN A 15 4.73 8.57 0.77
CA ASN A 15 4.39 8.76 2.18
C ASN A 15 2.94 8.50 2.58
N ASN A 16 2.03 8.14 1.66
CA ASN A 16 0.75 7.59 2.10
C ASN A 16 0.97 6.38 3.00
N SER A 17 0.08 6.23 3.97
CA SER A 17 0.18 5.18 4.98
C SER A 17 -0.01 3.79 4.38
N VAL A 18 0.70 2.83 4.95
CA VAL A 18 0.48 1.40 4.73
C VAL A 18 -0.02 0.82 6.04
N ARG A 19 -1.15 0.13 6.03
CA ARG A 19 -1.88 -0.27 7.22
C ARG A 19 -2.18 -1.76 7.23
N VAL A 20 -2.34 -2.32 8.42
CA VAL A 20 -2.91 -3.65 8.66
C VAL A 20 -4.01 -3.46 9.68
N ARG A 21 -5.25 -3.80 9.35
CA ARG A 21 -6.41 -3.61 10.26
C ARG A 21 -6.46 -2.17 10.81
N ASP A 22 -6.38 -1.19 9.93
CA ASP A 22 -6.35 0.26 10.20
C ASP A 22 -5.15 0.80 11.01
N VAL A 23 -4.23 -0.06 11.45
CA VAL A 23 -3.01 0.37 12.14
C VAL A 23 -1.91 0.65 11.12
N GLN A 24 -1.33 1.85 11.15
CA GLN A 24 -0.19 2.17 10.29
C GLN A 24 1.05 1.34 10.66
N VAL A 25 1.52 0.56 9.70
CA VAL A 25 2.73 -0.28 9.82
C VAL A 25 3.84 0.18 8.88
N GLY A 26 3.59 1.17 8.03
CA GLY A 26 4.51 1.53 6.98
C GLY A 26 4.11 2.74 6.17
N LYS A 27 4.77 2.89 5.02
CA LYS A 27 4.54 3.99 4.08
C LYS A 27 4.91 3.61 2.66
N VAL A 28 4.22 4.23 1.71
CA VAL A 28 4.53 4.15 0.28
C VAL A 28 5.85 4.86 -0.01
N THR A 29 6.75 4.19 -0.73
CA THR A 29 8.06 4.70 -1.12
C THR A 29 8.16 5.03 -2.61
N SER A 30 7.38 4.36 -3.46
CA SER A 30 7.40 4.60 -4.90
C SER A 30 6.09 4.19 -5.55
N ILE A 31 5.72 4.90 -6.62
CA ILE A 31 4.65 4.54 -7.55
C ILE A 31 5.28 4.52 -8.94
N GLY A 32 5.05 3.45 -9.68
CA GLY A 32 5.49 3.29 -11.06
C GLY A 32 4.49 2.45 -11.85
N VAL A 33 4.82 2.17 -13.11
CA VAL A 33 4.00 1.36 -14.01
C VAL A 33 4.75 0.08 -14.36
N ASP A 34 4.05 -1.05 -14.32
CA ASP A 34 4.55 -2.38 -14.67
C ASP A 34 3.51 -3.07 -15.56
N GLY A 35 3.71 -2.97 -16.88
CA GLY A 35 2.72 -3.39 -17.88
C GLY A 35 1.43 -2.57 -17.79
N LEU A 36 0.32 -3.25 -17.53
CA LEU A 36 -1.02 -2.64 -17.37
C LEU A 36 -1.37 -2.35 -15.90
N HIS A 37 -0.43 -2.52 -14.97
CA HIS A 37 -0.65 -2.32 -13.55
C HIS A 37 0.23 -1.19 -13.01
N ALA A 38 -0.23 -0.56 -11.94
CA ALA A 38 0.61 0.27 -11.11
C ALA A 38 1.43 -0.60 -10.16
N LYS A 39 2.73 -0.34 -10.09
CA LYS A 39 3.66 -0.98 -9.14
C LYS A 39 3.90 -0.04 -7.98
N VAL A 40 3.35 -0.41 -6.83
CA VAL A 40 3.48 0.36 -5.58
C VAL A 40 4.56 -0.27 -4.73
N GLY A 41 5.65 0.46 -4.49
CA GLY A 41 6.69 0.08 -3.54
C GLY A 41 6.43 0.68 -2.17
N PHE A 42 6.66 -0.09 -1.10
CA PHE A 42 6.42 0.35 0.26
C PHE A 42 7.35 -0.30 1.29
N THR A 43 7.42 0.32 2.47
CA THR A 43 8.09 -0.23 3.65
C THR A 43 7.07 -0.71 4.67
N VAL A 44 7.47 -1.67 5.49
CA VAL A 44 6.74 -2.12 6.68
C VAL A 44 7.73 -2.18 7.85
N ALA A 45 7.25 -1.86 9.05
CA ALA A 45 8.03 -1.88 10.29
C ALA A 45 8.62 -3.28 10.54
N LYS A 46 9.82 -3.33 11.11
CA LYS A 46 10.61 -4.58 11.22
C LYS A 46 9.99 -5.63 12.14
N ASP A 47 9.18 -5.19 13.09
CA ASP A 47 8.45 -5.98 14.07
C ASP A 47 7.14 -6.55 13.53
N VAL A 48 6.67 -6.08 12.37
CA VAL A 48 5.47 -6.58 11.70
C VAL A 48 5.83 -7.72 10.77
N ARG A 49 5.28 -8.91 11.04
CA ARG A 49 5.41 -10.08 10.17
C ARG A 49 4.25 -10.13 9.18
N LEU A 50 4.56 -10.06 7.89
CA LEU A 50 3.59 -10.26 6.82
C LEU A 50 3.62 -11.72 6.33
N PRO A 51 2.48 -12.44 6.33
CA PRO A 51 2.36 -13.75 5.71
C PRO A 51 2.62 -13.73 4.21
N ALA A 52 2.99 -14.89 3.65
CA ALA A 52 3.30 -15.03 2.22
C ALA A 52 2.12 -14.70 1.28
N LEU A 53 0.88 -14.80 1.75
CA LEU A 53 -0.34 -14.58 0.97
C LEU A 53 -1.02 -13.25 1.33
N THR A 54 -0.26 -12.24 1.76
CA THR A 54 -0.79 -10.91 2.06
C THR A 54 -1.21 -10.20 0.77
N ASN A 55 -2.46 -9.75 0.69
CA ASN A 55 -2.94 -8.89 -0.39
C ASN A 55 -2.74 -7.41 -0.04
N ALA A 56 -2.50 -6.57 -1.06
CA ALA A 56 -2.46 -5.13 -0.92
C ALA A 56 -3.66 -4.51 -1.65
N VAL A 57 -4.53 -3.83 -0.91
CA VAL A 57 -5.74 -3.18 -1.42
C VAL A 57 -5.60 -1.68 -1.21
N LEU A 58 -5.96 -0.87 -2.21
CA LEU A 58 -6.02 0.58 -2.02
C LEU A 58 -7.37 0.98 -1.44
N ARG A 59 -7.36 1.77 -0.37
CA ARG A 59 -8.55 2.28 0.30
C ARG A 59 -8.40 3.77 0.58
N GLN A 60 -9.52 4.46 0.76
CA GLN A 60 -9.58 5.87 1.14
C GLN A 60 -10.14 6.00 2.56
N THR A 61 -9.59 6.92 3.36
CA THR A 61 -10.04 7.10 4.75
C THR A 61 -11.48 7.63 4.84
N SER A 62 -11.90 8.45 3.89
CA SER A 62 -13.25 8.98 3.71
C SER A 62 -13.39 9.51 2.28
N MET A 63 -14.55 10.00 1.83
CA MET A 63 -14.73 10.51 0.46
C MET A 63 -13.75 11.64 0.05
N LEU A 64 -13.23 12.39 1.03
CA LEU A 64 -12.24 13.46 0.82
C LEU A 64 -10.93 13.15 1.55
N GLY A 65 -10.76 11.93 2.02
CA GLY A 65 -9.61 11.49 2.80
C GLY A 65 -8.44 11.09 1.92
N GLU A 66 -7.28 10.88 2.54
CA GLU A 66 -6.13 10.31 1.85
C GLU A 66 -6.35 8.84 1.48
N MET A 67 -5.72 8.45 0.37
CA MET A 67 -5.52 7.05 0.02
C MET A 67 -4.47 6.39 0.92
N PHE A 68 -4.63 5.10 1.15
CA PHE A 68 -3.67 4.27 1.86
C PHE A 68 -3.64 2.86 1.27
N VAL A 69 -2.55 2.15 1.54
CA VAL A 69 -2.43 0.72 1.23
C VAL A 69 -2.89 -0.08 2.44
N ASP A 70 -3.93 -0.89 2.29
CA ASP A 70 -4.38 -1.86 3.29
C ASP A 70 -3.76 -3.23 2.98
N LEU A 71 -3.11 -3.82 3.98
CA LEU A 71 -2.49 -5.13 3.88
C LEU A 71 -3.40 -6.15 4.57
N GLU A 72 -3.95 -7.06 3.77
CA GLU A 72 -4.89 -8.11 4.17
C GLU A 72 -4.14 -9.47 4.23
N PRO A 73 -3.77 -9.97 5.44
CA PRO A 73 -2.94 -11.16 5.62
C PRO A 73 -3.62 -12.49 5.30
#